data_AF-A0A1K1M016-F1
#
_entry.id   AF-A0A1K1M016-F1
#
_cell.length_a   1.000
_cell.length_b   1.000
_cell.length_c   1.000
_cell.angle_alpha   90.00
_cell.angle_beta   90.00
_cell.angle_gamma   90.00
#
_symmetry.space_group_name_H-M   'P 1'
#
loop_
_entity.id
_entity.type
_entity.pdbx_description
1 polymer ?
#
loop_
_entity_poly.entity_id
_entity_poly.type
_entity_poly.pdbx_seq_one_letter_code
_entity_poly.pdbx_strand_id
1 'polypeptide(L)'
;MSLSRGQLYTFLLLLSACGYLWLFVNSDSSISTGWNGCWFRYIFHIPCPSCGNTRAVQAAFHGEWLASLYYNPLGILLSALMVVIPIWIIADLLTGSSSFLKTYQITEKKLQSWPYALTGIVAILANWIWNIVKYT
;
A
#
# COMPACT_ATOMS: atom_id res chain seq x y z
N MET A 1 -0.62 20.84 8.17
CA MET A 1 0.77 20.83 8.67
C MET A 1 1.65 20.46 7.49
N SER A 2 2.38 21.40 6.87
CA SER A 2 3.21 21.08 5.70
C SER A 2 4.52 20.44 6.18
N LEU A 3 4.71 19.15 5.90
CA LEU A 3 5.98 18.47 6.13
C LEU A 3 7.09 19.11 5.28
N SER A 4 8.27 19.31 5.85
CA SER A 4 9.44 19.74 5.07
C SER A 4 9.94 18.62 4.17
N ARG A 5 10.67 18.96 3.09
CA ARG A 5 11.23 17.99 2.12
C ARG A 5 11.98 16.85 2.83
N GLY A 6 12.89 17.20 3.74
CA GLY A 6 13.70 16.21 4.47
C GLY A 6 12.84 15.29 5.34
N GLN A 7 11.88 15.85 6.07
CA GLN A 7 10.98 15.06 6.93
C GLN A 7 10.14 14.07 6.11
N LEU A 8 9.57 14.50 4.99
CA LEU A 8 8.78 13.64 4.11
C LEU A 8 9.64 12.49 3.55
N TYR A 9 10.84 12.82 3.06
CA TYR A 9 11.71 11.83 2.40
C TYR A 9 12.20 10.80 3.42
N THR A 10 12.66 11.25 4.58
CA THR A 10 13.08 10.35 5.66
C THR A 10 11.92 9.46 6.11
N PHE A 11 10.73 10.02 6.31
CA PHE A 11 9.56 9.25 6.73
C PHE A 11 9.20 8.15 5.70
N LEU A 12 9.13 8.49 4.41
CA LEU A 12 8.77 7.54 3.35
C LEU A 12 9.84 6.48 3.12
N LEU A 13 11.13 6.84 3.22
CA LEU A 13 12.22 5.87 3.14
C LEU A 13 12.22 4.91 4.33
N LEU A 14 12.01 5.41 5.55
CA LEU A 14 11.88 4.55 6.74
C LEU A 14 10.69 3.61 6.63
N LEU A 15 9.53 4.13 6.21
CA LEU A 15 8.33 3.31 6.00
C LEU A 15 8.58 2.21 4.96
N SER A 16 9.23 2.55 3.85
CA SER A 16 9.59 1.60 2.81
C SER A 16 10.58 0.55 3.33
N ALA A 17 11.62 0.97 4.05
CA ALA A 17 12.62 0.08 4.64
C ALA A 17 12.00 -0.89 5.65
N CYS A 18 11.11 -0.42 6.52
CA CYS A 18 10.35 -1.28 7.44
C CYS A 18 9.46 -2.28 6.68
N GLY A 19 8.82 -1.84 5.59
CA GLY A 19 8.02 -2.71 4.74
C GLY A 19 8.84 -3.81 4.08
N TYR A 20 9.99 -3.48 3.50
CA TYR A 20 10.90 -4.47 2.91
C TYR A 20 11.50 -5.41 3.95
N LEU A 21 11.89 -4.89 5.11
CA LEU A 21 12.38 -5.71 6.22
C LEU A 21 11.31 -6.73 6.66
N TRP A 22 10.06 -6.28 6.80
CA TRP A 22 8.95 -7.16 7.13
C TRP A 22 8.75 -8.26 6.08
N LEU A 23 8.78 -7.90 4.79
CA LEU A 23 8.65 -8.86 3.68
C LEU A 23 9.79 -9.88 3.69
N PHE A 24 11.02 -9.43 3.89
CA PHE A 24 12.18 -10.30 3.92
C PHE A 24 12.12 -11.31 5.08
N VAL A 25 11.76 -10.85 6.29
CA VAL A 25 11.63 -11.72 7.47
C VAL A 25 10.48 -12.72 7.32
N ASN A 26 9.42 -12.36 6.59
CA ASN A 26 8.23 -13.19 6.39
C ASN A 26 8.14 -13.77 4.96
N SER A 27 9.28 -13.91 4.27
CA SER A 27 9.30 -14.43 2.90
C SER A 27 9.06 -15.95 2.87
N ASP A 28 9.55 -16.67 3.88
CA ASP A 28 9.53 -18.13 3.94
C ASP A 28 8.42 -18.70 4.84
N SER A 29 7.63 -17.85 5.50
CA SER A 29 6.59 -18.31 6.42
C SER A 29 5.33 -18.75 5.65
N SER A 30 5.32 -20.02 5.23
CA SER A 30 4.13 -20.80 4.84
C SER A 30 3.14 -21.02 6.00
N ILE A 31 3.13 -20.15 7.00
CA ILE A 31 2.43 -20.34 8.26
C ILE A 31 1.00 -19.84 8.11
N SER A 32 0.15 -20.73 7.61
CA SER A 32 -1.30 -20.69 7.77
C SER A 32 -1.67 -21.02 9.22
N THR A 33 -1.37 -20.14 10.17
CA THR A 33 -1.98 -20.22 11.51
C THR A 33 -3.36 -19.59 11.46
N GLY A 34 -4.37 -20.29 12.00
CA GLY A 34 -5.79 -19.94 11.88
C GLY A 34 -6.19 -18.55 12.39
N TRP A 35 -5.28 -17.81 13.02
CA TRP A 35 -5.46 -16.40 13.38
C TRP A 35 -4.50 -15.50 12.58
N ASN A 36 -5.06 -14.79 11.59
CA ASN A 36 -4.32 -13.86 10.74
C ASN A 36 -4.01 -12.49 11.43
N GLY A 37 -4.05 -12.41 12.76
CA GLY A 37 -3.72 -11.21 13.54
C GLY A 37 -4.61 -9.97 13.31
N CYS A 38 -5.72 -10.09 12.57
CA CYS A 38 -6.59 -8.94 12.25
C CYS A 38 -7.69 -8.76 13.30
N TRP A 39 -7.49 -7.81 14.22
CA TRP A 39 -8.50 -7.43 15.22
C TRP A 39 -9.83 -6.97 14.61
N PHE A 40 -9.78 -6.28 13.48
CA PHE A 40 -11.00 -5.82 12.81
C PHE A 40 -11.92 -6.98 12.42
N ARG A 41 -11.36 -8.03 11.81
CA ARG A 41 -12.13 -9.24 11.44
C ARG A 41 -12.56 -10.04 12.67
N TYR A 42 -11.77 -10.00 13.75
CA TYR A 42 -12.11 -10.68 15.00
C TYR A 42 -13.34 -10.03 15.68
N ILE A 43 -13.41 -8.69 15.71
CA ILE A 43 -14.46 -7.95 16.41
C ILE A 43 -15.72 -7.79 15.55
N PHE A 44 -15.57 -7.41 14.28
CA PHE A 44 -16.71 -7.08 13.41
C PHE A 44 -17.15 -8.24 12.51
N HIS A 45 -16.41 -9.36 12.51
CA HIS A 45 -16.67 -10.54 11.68
C HIS A 45 -16.72 -10.28 10.15
N ILE A 46 -16.35 -9.08 9.69
CA ILE A 46 -16.30 -8.69 8.27
C ILE A 46 -14.85 -8.32 7.87
N PRO A 47 -14.43 -8.57 6.62
CA PRO A 47 -13.14 -8.09 6.14
C PRO A 47 -13.17 -6.55 6.01
N CYS A 48 -12.06 -5.88 6.29
CA CYS A 48 -11.87 -4.46 5.95
C CYS A 48 -11.44 -4.30 4.47
N PRO A 49 -11.51 -3.10 3.88
CA PRO A 49 -11.04 -2.86 2.50
C PRO A 49 -9.57 -3.23 2.26
N SER A 50 -8.72 -3.23 3.29
CA SER A 50 -7.31 -3.62 3.20
C SER A 50 -7.04 -5.10 3.51
N CYS A 51 -8.08 -5.90 3.77
CA CYS A 51 -7.92 -7.32 4.09
C CYS A 51 -7.24 -8.03 2.92
N GLY A 52 -6.17 -8.79 3.21
CA GLY A 52 -5.40 -9.51 2.18
C GLY A 52 -4.27 -8.70 1.54
N ASN A 53 -4.07 -7.41 1.83
CA ASN A 53 -2.98 -6.61 1.25
C ASN A 53 -1.59 -7.22 1.51
N THR A 54 -1.30 -7.69 2.73
CA THR A 54 0.00 -8.32 3.03
C THR A 54 0.26 -9.54 2.16
N ARG A 55 -0.75 -10.40 1.97
CA ARG A 55 -0.65 -11.59 1.10
C ARG A 55 -0.54 -11.20 -0.36
N ALA A 56 -1.25 -10.15 -0.78
CA ALA A 56 -1.14 -9.62 -2.12
C ALA A 56 0.28 -9.11 -2.39
N VAL A 57 0.89 -8.38 -1.45
CA VAL A 57 2.26 -7.90 -1.56
C VAL A 57 3.25 -9.07 -1.57
N GLN A 58 3.10 -10.06 -0.69
CA GLN A 58 3.92 -11.28 -0.70
C GLN A 58 3.80 -12.05 -2.02
N ALA A 59 2.58 -12.25 -2.53
CA ALA A 59 2.37 -12.92 -3.82
C ALA A 59 3.02 -12.15 -4.97
N ALA A 60 2.86 -10.82 -5.01
CA ALA A 60 3.54 -9.97 -5.99
C ALA A 60 5.06 -10.06 -5.88
N PHE A 61 5.60 -10.11 -4.66
CA PHE A 61 7.04 -10.26 -4.40
C PHE A 61 7.60 -11.60 -4.91
N HIS A 62 6.81 -12.67 -4.85
CA HIS A 62 7.15 -13.99 -5.42
C HIS A 62 6.84 -14.10 -6.93
N GLY A 63 6.34 -13.04 -7.57
CA GLY A 63 5.97 -13.04 -9.00
C GLY A 63 4.61 -13.66 -9.32
N GLU A 64 3.81 -13.99 -8.30
CA GLU A 64 2.46 -14.53 -8.45
C GLU A 64 1.41 -13.42 -8.62
N TRP A 65 1.46 -12.71 -9.74
CA TRP A 65 0.62 -11.53 -9.98
C TRP A 65 -0.89 -11.81 -9.96
N LEU A 66 -1.32 -12.95 -10.50
CA LEU A 66 -2.73 -13.35 -10.49
C LEU A 66 -3.21 -13.64 -9.06
N ALA A 67 -2.39 -14.33 -8.25
CA ALA A 67 -2.69 -14.56 -6.85
C ALA A 67 -2.71 -13.24 -6.06
N SER A 68 -1.80 -12.31 -6.37
CA SER A 68 -1.77 -10.97 -5.78
C SER A 68 -3.06 -10.20 -6.05
N LEU A 69 -3.50 -10.17 -7.30
CA LEU A 69 -4.76 -9.53 -7.71
C LEU A 69 -5.95 -10.19 -7.01
N TYR A 70 -5.94 -11.53 -6.97
CA TYR A 70 -6.96 -12.29 -6.28
C TYR A 70 -6.97 -11.98 -4.78
N TYR A 71 -5.83 -11.77 -4.12
CA TYR A 71 -5.81 -11.45 -2.69
C TYR A 71 -6.38 -10.08 -2.38
N ASN A 72 -5.90 -9.03 -3.05
CA ASN A 72 -6.44 -7.68 -2.98
C ASN A 72 -5.85 -6.81 -4.10
N PRO A 73 -6.66 -6.24 -5.01
CA PRO A 73 -6.20 -5.32 -6.06
C PRO A 73 -5.41 -4.11 -5.52
N LEU A 74 -5.79 -3.58 -4.35
CA LEU A 74 -5.06 -2.49 -3.71
C LEU A 74 -3.66 -2.92 -3.24
N GLY A 75 -3.46 -4.22 -3.01
CA GLY A 75 -2.16 -4.79 -2.67
C GLY A 75 -1.16 -4.70 -3.81
N ILE A 76 -1.59 -4.85 -5.07
CA ILE A 76 -0.71 -4.63 -6.24
C ILE A 76 -0.29 -3.16 -6.31
N LEU A 77 -1.24 -2.24 -6.13
CA LEU A 77 -0.93 -0.81 -6.10
C LEU A 77 0.08 -0.50 -5.00
N LEU A 78 -0.11 -1.07 -3.81
CA LEU A 78 0.81 -0.92 -2.69
C LEU A 78 2.22 -1.46 -3.03
N SER A 79 2.33 -2.65 -3.62
CA SER A 79 3.61 -3.20 -4.07
C SER A 79 4.33 -2.28 -5.05
N ALA A 80 3.61 -1.72 -6.03
CA ALA A 80 4.19 -0.79 -6.98
C ALA A 80 4.71 0.48 -6.29
N LEU A 81 3.94 1.05 -5.35
CA LEU A 81 4.34 2.23 -4.60
C LEU A 81 5.56 1.98 -3.71
N MET A 82 5.65 0.80 -3.09
CA MET A 82 6.82 0.42 -2.29
C MET A 82 8.12 0.40 -3.11
N VAL A 83 8.04 0.17 -4.43
CA VAL A 83 9.21 0.19 -5.34
C VAL A 83 9.45 1.60 -5.88
N VAL A 84 8.41 2.22 -6.46
CA VAL A 84 8.54 3.49 -7.19
C VAL A 84 8.93 4.64 -6.26
N ILE A 85 8.31 4.74 -5.08
CA ILE A 85 8.55 5.86 -4.14
C ILE A 85 10.02 5.94 -3.70
N PRO A 86 10.63 4.89 -3.10
CA PRO A 86 12.01 5.00 -2.64
C PRO A 86 13.00 5.20 -3.79
N ILE A 87 12.79 4.56 -4.94
CA ILE A 87 13.66 4.76 -6.13
C ILE A 87 13.59 6.23 -6.58
N TRP A 88 12.40 6.80 -6.67
CA TRP A 88 12.23 8.19 -7.09
C TRP A 88 12.85 9.16 -6.07
N ILE A 89 12.66 8.93 -4.77
CA ILE A 89 13.28 9.73 -3.72
C ILE A 89 14.81 9.67 -3.80
N ILE A 90 15.38 8.47 -3.96
CA ILE A 90 16.83 8.29 -4.10
C ILE A 90 17.34 9.02 -5.35
N ALA A 91 16.64 8.91 -6.48
CA ALA A 91 17.00 9.63 -7.70
C ALA A 91 16.96 11.17 -7.51
N ASP A 92 15.93 11.68 -6.82
CA ASP A 92 15.83 13.10 -6.46
C ASP A 92 17.00 13.55 -5.56
N LEU A 93 17.42 12.72 -4.60
CA LEU A 93 18.56 13.01 -3.72
C LEU A 93 19.89 13.01 -4.48
N LEU A 94 20.10 12.07 -5.41
CA LEU A 94 21.32 11.96 -6.21
C LEU A 94 21.46 13.09 -7.24
N THR A 95 20.34 13.52 -7.84
CA THR A 95 20.31 14.58 -8.85
C THR A 95 20.11 15.98 -8.26
N GLY A 96 19.84 16.07 -6.96
CA GLY A 96 19.49 17.33 -6.27
C GLY A 96 18.13 17.89 -6.67
N SER A 97 17.29 17.13 -7.40
CA SER A 97 15.95 17.56 -7.80
C SER A 97 14.94 17.50 -6.66
N SER A 98 13.75 18.05 -6.93
CA SER A 98 12.59 18.03 -6.02
C SER A 98 11.32 17.58 -6.76
N SER A 99 11.49 16.71 -7.76
CA SER A 99 10.42 16.29 -8.65
C SER A 99 9.37 15.47 -7.89
N PHE A 100 9.81 14.58 -6.99
CA PHE A 100 8.92 13.79 -6.14
C PHE A 100 8.12 14.70 -5.20
N LEU A 101 8.78 15.65 -4.51
CA LEU A 101 8.08 16.59 -3.61
C LEU A 101 7.03 17.42 -4.35
N LYS A 102 7.36 17.97 -5.52
CA LYS A 102 6.40 18.74 -6.34
C LYS A 102 5.23 17.88 -6.77
N THR A 103 5.50 16.65 -7.21
CA THR A 103 4.47 15.71 -7.65
C THR A 103 3.57 15.30 -6.48
N TYR A 104 4.14 15.03 -5.30
CA TYR A 104 3.41 14.75 -4.07
C TYR A 104 2.43 15.89 -3.74
N GLN A 105 2.90 17.15 -3.73
CA GLN A 105 2.05 18.31 -3.42
C GLN A 105 0.92 18.50 -4.44
N ILE A 106 1.18 18.30 -5.74
CA ILE A 106 0.15 18.35 -6.78
C ILE A 106 -0.87 17.24 -6.58
N THR A 107 -0.39 16.03 -6.28
CA THR A 107 -1.24 14.84 -6.08
C THR A 107 -2.12 15.00 -4.86
N GLU A 108 -1.57 15.49 -3.75
CA GLU A 108 -2.30 15.78 -2.51
C GLU A 108 -3.42 16.80 -2.76
N LYS A 109 -3.11 17.92 -3.44
CA LYS A 109 -4.12 18.92 -3.82
C LYS A 109 -5.20 18.36 -4.74
N LYS A 110 -4.82 17.55 -5.73
CA LYS A 110 -5.79 16.88 -6.62
C LYS A 110 -6.68 15.93 -5.84
N LEU A 111 -6.11 15.10 -4.96
CA LEU A 111 -6.87 14.13 -4.17
C LEU A 111 -7.84 14.79 -3.19
N GLN A 112 -7.52 15.99 -2.69
CA GLN A 112 -8.43 16.80 -1.88
C GLN A 112 -9.57 17.45 -2.66
N SER A 113 -9.48 17.49 -4.00
CA SER A 113 -10.57 18.00 -4.82
C SER A 113 -11.68 16.96 -4.98
N TRP A 114 -12.93 17.42 -4.89
CA TRP A 114 -14.13 16.58 -4.82
C TRP A 114 -14.21 15.43 -5.86
N PRO A 115 -13.92 15.62 -7.16
CA PRO A 115 -14.09 14.54 -8.12
C PRO A 115 -13.11 13.38 -7.88
N TYR A 116 -11.86 13.67 -7.48
CA TYR A 116 -10.84 12.65 -7.19
C TYR A 116 -11.08 11.97 -5.84
N ALA A 117 -11.53 12.74 -4.85
CA ALA A 117 -11.96 12.18 -3.57
C ALA A 117 -13.12 11.19 -3.78
N LEU A 118 -14.12 11.55 -4.59
CA LEU A 118 -15.24 10.69 -4.92
C LEU A 118 -14.78 9.41 -5.65
N THR A 119 -13.90 9.53 -6.65
CA THR A 119 -13.36 8.35 -7.34
C THR A 119 -12.59 7.43 -6.39
N GLY A 120 -11.77 8.00 -5.50
CA GLY A 120 -11.05 7.23 -4.48
C GLY A 120 -12.00 6.50 -3.53
N ILE A 121 -13.04 7.17 -3.04
CA ILE A 121 -14.06 6.56 -2.15
C ILE A 121 -14.78 5.43 -2.88
N VAL A 122 -15.25 5.66 -4.11
CA VAL A 122 -15.93 4.63 -4.90
C VAL A 122 -15.01 3.44 -5.16
N ALA A 123 -13.74 3.66 -5.49
CA ALA A 123 -12.78 2.59 -5.69
C ALA A 123 -12.54 1.75 -4.42
N ILE A 124 -12.43 2.40 -3.25
CA ILE A 124 -12.28 1.71 -1.96
C ILE A 124 -13.55 0.91 -1.62
N LEU A 125 -14.73 1.48 -1.84
CA LEU A 125 -16.00 0.80 -1.59
C LEU A 125 -16.19 -0.41 -2.53
N ALA A 126 -15.87 -0.26 -3.82
CA ALA A 126 -15.90 -1.37 -4.77
C ALA A 126 -14.96 -2.51 -4.35
N ASN A 127 -13.73 -2.17 -3.93
CA ASN A 127 -12.78 -3.15 -3.41
C ASN A 127 -13.29 -3.83 -2.13
N TRP A 128 -13.97 -3.07 -1.27
CA TRP A 128 -14.52 -3.60 -0.03
C TRP A 128 -15.69 -4.55 -0.27
N ILE A 129 -16.63 -4.18 -1.14
CA ILE A 129 -17.75 -5.04 -1.54
C ILE A 129 -17.21 -6.35 -2.12
N TRP A 130 -16.22 -6.26 -3.01
CA TRP A 130 -15.58 -7.45 -3.58
C TRP A 130 -14.93 -8.34 -2.51
N ASN A 131 -14.22 -7.74 -1.54
CA ASN A 131 -13.66 -8.49 -0.41
C ASN A 131 -14.73 -9.13 0.48
N ILE A 132 -15.86 -8.46 0.74
CA ILE A 132 -16.97 -9.04 1.51
C ILE A 132 -17.47 -10.28 0.78
N VAL A 133 -17.89 -10.15 -0.48
CA VAL A 133 -18.42 -11.27 -1.31
C VAL A 133 -17.44 -12.44 -1.39
N LYS A 134 -16.13 -12.16 -1.40
CA LYS A 134 -15.11 -13.20 -1.48
C LYS A 134 -14.90 -13.96 -0.16
N TYR A 135 -15.06 -13.30 0.99
CA TYR A 135 -14.69 -13.86 2.30
C TYR A 135 -15.88 -14.21 3.20
N THR A 136 -17.11 -13.85 2.82
CA THR A 136 -18.37 -14.43 3.34
C THR A 136 -18.81 -15.60 2.48
#